data_AF-A0A660PZC3-F1
#
_entry.id   AF-A0A660PZC3-F1
#
_cell.length_a   1.000
_cell.length_b   1.000
_cell.length_c   1.000
_cell.angle_alpha   90.00
_cell.angle_beta   90.00
_cell.angle_gamma   90.00
#
_symmetry.space_group_name_H-M   'P 1'
#
loop_
_entity.id
_entity.type
_entity.pdbx_description
1 polymer ?
#
loop_
_entity_poly.entity_id
_entity_poly.type
_entity_poly.pdbx_seq_one_letter_code
_entity_poly.pdbx_strand_id
1 'polypeptide(L)'
;MSDIRSYIDDLFRYIDTYENKYSEFQVEAFLQTYNGIYAVFQTLRQNRDEAVRVDQYFLEKVRQSPLSSSDMRQLTLHLLVSFFESEADVDGRSNEAYSFCRGLRSVKQDIPFIENHLVDLLFHEGGLNNNFRLNTFFLGEMVRFIRKFGKSLQAGLSPEAFDRLRDPLKMLELARRKLELGGNLLKDRATLEFHLKQVDAFEKLKLRGRIIETYLKDWDYLVTSSFWSTVKSFLGVQWGKVKGAFRSWRYFKLVTTQRSPAYVFYGAIMALAIIMAIMVPRWWQSYEETQLQEFKERVRQVQIGGR
;
A
#
# COMPACT_ATOMS: atom_id res chain seq x y z
N MET A 1 -22.78 30.99 -9.39
CA MET A 1 -24.07 30.63 -8.76
C MET A 1 -24.65 29.33 -9.35
N SER A 2 -24.60 29.09 -10.67
CA SER A 2 -25.04 27.81 -11.27
C SER A 2 -24.13 26.62 -10.96
N ASP A 3 -22.84 26.86 -10.75
CA ASP A 3 -21.86 25.79 -10.93
C ASP A 3 -21.86 24.77 -9.78
N ILE A 4 -21.92 25.20 -8.51
CA ILE A 4 -21.90 24.24 -7.39
C ILE A 4 -23.14 23.35 -7.33
N ARG A 5 -24.33 23.90 -7.62
CA ARG A 5 -25.56 23.11 -7.66
C ARG A 5 -25.51 22.09 -8.81
N SER A 6 -24.98 22.49 -9.97
CA SER A 6 -24.73 21.57 -11.08
C SER A 6 -23.76 20.45 -10.68
N TYR A 7 -22.68 20.77 -9.96
CA TYR A 7 -21.77 19.72 -9.46
C TYR A 7 -22.46 18.79 -8.46
N ILE A 8 -23.33 19.31 -7.59
CA ILE A 8 -24.12 18.48 -6.66
C ILE A 8 -25.09 17.59 -7.45
N ASP A 9 -25.79 18.12 -8.45
CA ASP A 9 -26.63 17.33 -9.36
C ASP A 9 -25.83 16.20 -10.02
N ASP A 10 -24.64 16.52 -10.54
CA ASP A 10 -23.74 15.56 -11.15
C ASP A 10 -23.28 14.50 -10.14
N LEU A 11 -22.94 14.89 -8.92
CA LEU A 11 -22.54 13.97 -7.85
C LEU A 11 -23.64 12.94 -7.57
N PHE A 12 -24.88 13.41 -7.39
CA PHE A 12 -26.02 12.51 -7.14
C PHE A 12 -26.32 11.64 -8.36
N ARG A 13 -26.23 12.17 -9.58
CA ARG A 13 -26.33 11.38 -10.81
C ARG A 13 -25.26 10.28 -10.86
N TYR A 14 -24.01 10.57 -10.49
CA TYR A 14 -22.95 9.55 -10.45
C TYR A 14 -23.21 8.49 -9.38
N ILE A 15 -23.74 8.85 -8.22
CA ILE A 15 -24.17 7.89 -7.19
C ILE A 15 -25.29 7.01 -7.76
N ASP A 16 -26.30 7.59 -8.40
CA ASP A 16 -27.41 6.83 -8.99
C ASP A 16 -26.94 5.91 -10.13
N THR A 17 -25.99 6.36 -10.96
CA THR A 17 -25.35 5.52 -11.99
C THR A 17 -24.57 4.37 -11.36
N TYR A 18 -23.82 4.62 -10.28
CA TYR A 18 -23.11 3.56 -9.55
C TYR A 18 -24.08 2.50 -9.03
N GLU A 19 -25.21 2.92 -8.47
CA GLU A 19 -26.22 2.03 -7.86
C GLU A 19 -26.99 1.21 -8.90
N ASN A 20 -27.37 1.82 -10.03
CA ASN A 20 -28.31 1.22 -10.96
C ASN A 20 -27.65 0.71 -12.26
N LYS A 21 -26.49 1.25 -12.63
CA LYS A 21 -25.83 1.01 -13.93
C LYS A 21 -24.30 1.10 -13.81
N TYR A 22 -23.71 0.28 -12.94
CA TYR A 22 -22.28 0.35 -12.64
C TYR A 22 -21.35 0.26 -13.89
N SER A 23 -21.77 -0.42 -14.96
CA SER A 23 -21.01 -0.45 -16.23
C SER A 23 -20.84 0.93 -16.89
N GLU A 24 -21.74 1.87 -16.64
CA GLU A 24 -21.70 3.25 -17.14
C GLU A 24 -20.99 4.20 -16.15
N PHE A 25 -20.61 3.72 -14.96
CA PHE A 25 -20.03 4.54 -13.92
C PHE A 25 -18.61 4.99 -14.26
N GLN A 26 -18.39 6.31 -14.27
CA GLN A 26 -17.09 6.91 -14.57
C GLN A 26 -16.40 7.34 -13.28
N VAL A 27 -15.50 6.49 -12.78
CA VAL A 27 -14.75 6.73 -11.53
C VAL A 27 -14.08 8.11 -11.54
N GLU A 28 -13.37 8.46 -12.60
CA GLU A 28 -12.63 9.72 -12.69
C GLU A 28 -13.52 10.95 -12.61
N ALA A 29 -14.62 10.93 -13.34
CA ALA A 29 -15.55 12.04 -13.37
C ALA A 29 -16.23 12.24 -12.02
N PHE A 30 -16.57 11.13 -11.33
CA PHE A 30 -17.03 11.19 -9.95
C PHE A 30 -15.99 11.81 -9.01
N LEU A 31 -14.73 11.35 -9.07
CA LEU A 31 -13.66 11.88 -8.22
C LEU A 31 -13.41 13.37 -8.45
N GLN A 32 -13.39 13.80 -9.72
CA GLN A 32 -13.25 15.21 -10.08
C GLN A 32 -14.42 16.06 -9.56
N THR A 33 -15.65 15.56 -9.72
CA THR A 33 -16.88 16.22 -9.24
C THR A 33 -16.86 16.38 -7.72
N TYR A 34 -16.57 15.31 -6.98
CA TYR A 34 -16.43 15.36 -5.52
C TYR A 34 -15.38 16.41 -5.10
N ASN A 35 -14.19 16.36 -5.70
CA ASN A 35 -13.11 17.29 -5.34
C ASN A 35 -13.45 18.73 -5.71
N GLY A 36 -14.14 18.97 -6.83
CA GLY A 36 -14.64 20.28 -7.23
C GLY A 36 -15.61 20.87 -6.22
N ILE A 37 -16.52 20.05 -5.69
CA ILE A 37 -17.44 20.44 -4.62
C ILE A 37 -16.68 20.76 -3.33
N TYR A 38 -15.76 19.89 -2.91
CA TYR A 38 -14.96 20.11 -1.71
C TYR A 38 -14.13 21.40 -1.78
N ALA A 39 -13.52 21.69 -2.93
CA ALA A 39 -12.64 22.85 -3.13
C ALA A 39 -13.34 24.20 -2.87
N VAL A 40 -14.65 24.28 -3.04
CA VAL A 40 -15.40 25.54 -2.86
C VAL A 40 -15.89 25.76 -1.43
N PHE A 41 -15.71 24.81 -0.50
CA PHE A 41 -16.20 24.95 0.88
C PHE A 41 -15.58 26.15 1.63
N GLN A 42 -14.28 26.37 1.47
CA GLN A 42 -13.61 27.54 2.07
C GLN A 42 -14.11 28.87 1.48
N THR A 43 -14.50 28.89 0.21
CA THR A 43 -15.12 30.06 -0.42
C THR A 43 -16.53 30.28 0.12
N LEU A 44 -17.31 29.21 0.29
CA LEU A 44 -18.66 29.29 0.89
C LEU A 44 -18.63 29.77 2.33
N ARG A 45 -17.59 29.43 3.09
CA ARG A 45 -17.37 29.97 4.45
C ARG A 45 -17.40 31.50 4.48
N GLN A 46 -16.94 32.17 3.43
CA GLN A 46 -16.93 33.63 3.32
C GLN A 46 -18.27 34.20 2.82
N ASN A 47 -19.16 33.36 2.28
CA ASN A 47 -20.46 33.75 1.74
C ASN A 47 -21.59 32.96 2.42
N ARG A 48 -21.99 33.45 3.59
CA ARG A 48 -22.94 32.78 4.49
C ARG A 48 -24.25 32.39 3.84
N ASP A 49 -24.91 33.32 3.14
CA ASP A 49 -26.21 33.06 2.52
C ASP A 49 -26.11 31.98 1.45
N GLU A 50 -24.96 31.91 0.75
CA GLU A 50 -24.70 30.84 -0.20
C GLU A 50 -24.45 29.50 0.49
N ALA A 51 -23.69 29.47 1.59
CA ALA A 51 -23.49 28.25 2.37
C ALA A 51 -24.82 27.65 2.85
N VAL A 52 -25.73 28.49 3.39
CA VAL A 52 -27.08 28.04 3.80
C VAL A 52 -27.87 27.47 2.62
N ARG A 53 -27.85 28.13 1.47
CA ARG A 53 -28.55 27.65 0.27
C ARG A 53 -27.98 26.34 -0.26
N VAL A 54 -26.66 26.14 -0.19
CA VAL A 54 -25.99 24.91 -0.60
C VAL A 54 -26.31 23.77 0.37
N ASP A 55 -26.28 24.03 1.67
CA ASP A 55 -26.65 23.06 2.71
C ASP A 55 -28.11 22.58 2.56
N GLN A 56 -29.06 23.50 2.37
CA GLN A 56 -30.46 23.16 2.11
C GLN A 56 -30.62 22.34 0.83
N TYR A 57 -29.84 22.64 -0.21
CA TYR A 57 -29.85 21.90 -1.46
C TYR A 57 -29.27 20.48 -1.30
N PHE A 58 -28.19 20.32 -0.53
CA PHE A 58 -27.70 19.00 -0.13
C PHE A 58 -28.78 18.22 0.63
N LEU A 59 -29.43 18.84 1.60
CA LEU A 59 -30.48 18.19 2.38
C LEU A 59 -31.63 17.69 1.50
N GLU A 60 -32.07 18.52 0.55
CA GLU A 60 -33.11 18.14 -0.41
C GLU A 60 -32.70 16.88 -1.18
N LYS A 61 -31.49 16.86 -1.74
CA LYS A 61 -30.96 15.72 -2.49
C LYS A 61 -30.75 14.48 -1.64
N VAL A 62 -30.19 14.64 -0.44
CA VAL A 62 -29.95 13.55 0.53
C VAL A 62 -31.28 12.85 0.89
N ARG A 63 -32.39 13.59 1.01
CA ARG A 63 -33.69 13.04 1.37
C ARG A 63 -34.37 12.23 0.25
N GLN A 64 -33.89 12.32 -1.00
CA GLN A 64 -34.52 11.64 -2.14
C GLN A 64 -34.34 10.12 -2.11
N SER A 65 -33.35 9.60 -1.37
CA SER A 65 -33.11 8.16 -1.27
C SER A 65 -32.46 7.78 0.07
N PRO A 66 -32.68 6.56 0.60
CA PRO A 66 -32.05 6.12 1.84
C PRO A 66 -30.52 6.17 1.77
N LEU A 67 -29.84 6.70 2.80
CA LEU A 67 -28.38 6.75 2.84
C LEU A 67 -27.71 5.36 2.76
N SER A 68 -28.41 4.32 3.20
CA SER A 68 -27.95 2.93 3.22
C SER A 68 -28.25 2.16 1.93
N SER A 69 -28.67 2.83 0.84
CA SER A 69 -28.94 2.16 -0.44
C SER A 69 -27.68 1.57 -1.07
N SER A 70 -26.52 2.19 -0.84
CA SER A 70 -25.22 1.68 -1.25
C SER A 70 -24.10 2.18 -0.34
N ASP A 71 -22.99 1.44 -0.34
CA ASP A 71 -21.73 1.85 0.26
C ASP A 71 -21.24 3.20 -0.29
N MET A 72 -21.31 3.37 -1.61
CA MET A 72 -20.92 4.58 -2.32
C MET A 72 -21.70 5.80 -1.85
N ARG A 73 -23.03 5.70 -1.73
CA ARG A 73 -23.88 6.77 -1.22
C ARG A 73 -23.54 7.08 0.23
N GLN A 74 -23.43 6.05 1.07
CA GLN A 74 -23.16 6.22 2.49
C GLN A 74 -21.81 6.88 2.75
N LEU A 75 -20.75 6.43 2.07
CA LEU A 75 -19.41 6.98 2.15
C LEU A 75 -19.37 8.43 1.66
N THR A 76 -19.89 8.67 0.46
CA THR A 76 -19.87 9.99 -0.17
C THR A 76 -20.60 11.02 0.68
N LEU A 77 -21.85 10.73 1.04
CA LEU A 77 -22.70 11.71 1.70
C LEU A 77 -22.24 11.96 3.13
N HIS A 78 -21.88 10.93 3.91
CA HIS A 78 -21.40 11.17 5.27
C HIS A 78 -20.07 11.92 5.30
N LEU A 79 -19.12 11.62 4.41
CA LEU A 79 -17.85 12.35 4.38
C LEU A 79 -18.04 13.80 3.92
N LEU A 80 -18.72 13.99 2.80
CA LEU A 80 -18.85 15.30 2.18
C LEU A 80 -19.64 16.29 3.05
N VAL A 81 -20.75 15.87 3.66
CA VAL A 81 -21.51 16.76 4.56
C VAL A 81 -20.77 17.03 5.88
N SER A 82 -19.92 16.12 6.35
CA SER A 82 -19.09 16.36 7.53
C SER A 82 -17.98 17.36 7.21
N PHE A 83 -17.34 17.24 6.04
CA PHE A 83 -16.41 18.28 5.57
C PHE A 83 -17.11 19.62 5.37
N PHE A 84 -18.33 19.63 4.83
CA PHE A 84 -19.09 20.85 4.62
C PHE A 84 -19.35 21.57 5.94
N GLU A 85 -19.88 20.86 6.93
CA GLU A 85 -20.12 21.42 8.27
C GLU A 85 -18.81 21.95 8.88
N SER A 86 -17.74 21.16 8.88
CA SER A 86 -16.52 21.55 9.58
C SER A 86 -15.71 22.64 8.85
N GLU A 87 -15.96 22.87 7.57
CA GLU A 87 -15.21 23.87 6.77
C GLU A 87 -16.00 25.12 6.39
N ALA A 88 -17.27 24.96 6.04
CA ALA A 88 -18.13 26.02 5.54
C ALA A 88 -19.08 26.59 6.61
N ASP A 89 -19.50 25.81 7.61
CA ASP A 89 -20.34 26.33 8.70
C ASP A 89 -19.50 27.16 9.68
N VAL A 90 -19.92 28.40 9.91
CA VAL A 90 -19.23 29.36 10.78
C VAL A 90 -20.00 29.58 12.08
N ASP A 91 -21.32 29.40 12.06
CA ASP A 91 -22.20 29.84 13.14
C ASP A 91 -23.40 28.92 13.40
N GLY A 92 -23.35 27.67 12.90
CA GLY A 92 -24.37 26.67 13.17
C GLY A 92 -25.59 26.79 12.26
N ARG A 93 -25.52 27.58 11.17
CA ARG A 93 -26.68 27.87 10.30
C ARG A 93 -26.69 27.09 8.98
N SER A 94 -25.57 26.49 8.60
CA SER A 94 -25.46 25.70 7.37
C SER A 94 -25.01 24.28 7.71
N ASN A 95 -25.82 23.59 8.52
CA ASN A 95 -25.54 22.24 9.00
C ASN A 95 -26.78 21.32 9.00
N GLU A 96 -27.84 21.68 8.27
CA GLU A 96 -29.08 20.91 8.23
C GLU A 96 -28.86 19.55 7.54
N ALA A 97 -28.12 19.51 6.43
CA ALA A 97 -27.77 18.26 5.77
C ALA A 97 -26.89 17.37 6.67
N TYR A 98 -25.92 17.98 7.35
CA TYR A 98 -25.08 17.29 8.34
C TYR A 98 -25.92 16.74 9.49
N SER A 99 -26.77 17.56 10.09
CA SER A 99 -27.64 17.20 11.22
C SER A 99 -28.59 16.06 10.86
N PHE A 100 -29.18 16.09 9.65
CA PHE A 100 -29.98 15.00 9.14
C PHE A 100 -29.18 13.69 9.02
N CYS A 101 -28.04 13.74 8.33
CA CYS A 101 -27.15 12.57 8.16
C CYS A 101 -26.68 12.03 9.52
N ARG A 102 -26.26 12.90 10.43
CA ARG A 102 -25.83 12.55 11.80
C ARG A 102 -26.97 11.95 12.61
N GLY A 103 -28.20 12.43 12.41
CA GLY A 103 -29.42 11.88 13.00
C GLY A 103 -29.62 10.39 12.70
N LEU A 104 -29.15 9.92 11.53
CA LEU A 104 -29.27 8.53 11.08
C LEU A 104 -28.14 7.61 11.57
N ARG A 105 -27.04 8.16 12.11
CA ARG A 105 -25.88 7.37 12.57
C ARG A 105 -26.15 6.66 13.89
N SER A 106 -25.56 5.47 14.06
CA SER A 106 -25.48 4.76 15.35
C SER A 106 -24.59 5.52 16.35
N VAL A 107 -23.50 6.11 15.86
CA VAL A 107 -22.56 6.93 16.64
C VAL A 107 -22.60 8.37 16.14
N LYS A 108 -22.90 9.32 17.03
CA LYS A 108 -23.10 10.73 16.66
C LYS A 108 -21.81 11.52 16.46
N GLN A 109 -20.67 11.03 16.93
CA GLN A 109 -19.38 11.71 16.79
C GLN A 109 -18.73 11.31 15.45
N ASP A 110 -18.17 12.27 14.71
CA ASP A 110 -17.65 12.03 13.36
C ASP A 110 -16.50 11.02 13.34
N ILE A 111 -15.47 11.23 14.15
CA ILE A 111 -14.28 10.37 14.16
C ILE A 111 -14.63 8.93 14.55
N PRO A 112 -15.35 8.66 15.66
CA PRO A 112 -15.73 7.29 16.00
C PRO A 112 -16.68 6.67 14.97
N PHE A 113 -17.53 7.45 14.30
CA PHE A 113 -18.38 6.93 13.22
C PHE A 113 -17.56 6.56 11.98
N ILE A 114 -16.58 7.38 11.60
CA ILE A 114 -15.65 7.06 10.52
C ILE A 114 -14.91 5.76 10.85
N GLU A 115 -14.25 5.71 12.01
CA GLU A 115 -13.43 4.58 12.44
C GLU A 115 -14.21 3.28 12.57
N ASN A 116 -15.43 3.31 13.13
CA ASN A 116 -16.17 2.10 13.47
C ASN A 116 -17.26 1.71 12.48
N HIS A 117 -17.60 2.57 11.51
CA HIS A 117 -18.65 2.29 10.54
C HIS A 117 -18.17 2.50 9.11
N LEU A 118 -17.70 3.70 8.75
CA LEU A 118 -17.33 3.99 7.36
C LEU A 118 -16.08 3.24 6.91
N VAL A 119 -15.09 3.06 7.77
CA VAL A 119 -13.89 2.29 7.44
C VAL A 119 -14.25 0.82 7.22
N ASP A 120 -15.16 0.27 8.03
CA ASP A 120 -15.65 -1.10 7.83
C ASP A 120 -16.35 -1.26 6.46
N LEU A 121 -17.04 -0.21 5.97
CA LEU A 121 -17.62 -0.19 4.62
C LEU A 121 -16.58 -0.29 3.48
N LEU A 122 -15.33 0.11 3.71
CA LEU A 122 -14.28 0.00 2.69
C LEU A 122 -13.71 -1.42 2.59
N PHE A 123 -13.77 -2.21 3.66
CA PHE A 123 -13.05 -3.47 3.75
C PHE A 123 -13.96 -4.70 3.82
N HIS A 124 -15.29 -4.54 3.77
CA HIS A 124 -16.18 -5.68 3.62
C HIS A 124 -16.09 -6.30 2.22
N GLU A 125 -16.52 -7.55 2.13
CA GLU A 125 -16.55 -8.30 0.88
C GLU A 125 -17.48 -7.61 -0.14
N GLY A 126 -16.97 -7.38 -1.36
CA GLY A 126 -17.72 -6.72 -2.43
C GLY A 126 -17.83 -5.20 -2.31
N GLY A 127 -17.29 -4.60 -1.23
CA GLY A 127 -17.32 -3.16 -1.00
C GLY A 127 -16.76 -2.35 -2.17
N LEU A 128 -17.46 -1.28 -2.50
CA LEU A 128 -17.26 -0.39 -3.63
C LEU A 128 -17.17 -1.11 -4.98
N ASN A 129 -17.92 -2.19 -5.17
CA ASN A 129 -17.82 -3.08 -6.34
C ASN A 129 -16.37 -3.58 -6.58
N ASN A 130 -15.60 -3.77 -5.50
CA ASN A 130 -14.17 -4.09 -5.52
C ASN A 130 -13.30 -3.08 -6.28
N ASN A 131 -13.76 -1.84 -6.42
CA ASN A 131 -13.04 -0.78 -7.11
C ASN A 131 -11.95 -0.19 -6.21
N PHE A 132 -10.71 -0.67 -6.39
CA PHE A 132 -9.56 -0.23 -5.59
C PHE A 132 -9.34 1.28 -5.64
N ARG A 133 -9.66 1.93 -6.75
CA ARG A 133 -9.48 3.38 -6.90
C ARG A 133 -10.46 4.18 -6.06
N LEU A 134 -11.74 3.82 -6.08
CA LEU A 134 -12.74 4.41 -5.19
C LEU A 134 -12.38 4.14 -3.72
N ASN A 135 -11.95 2.91 -3.44
CA ASN A 135 -11.54 2.51 -2.10
C ASN A 135 -10.40 3.38 -1.56
N THR A 136 -9.33 3.53 -2.35
CA THR A 136 -8.16 4.36 -2.03
C THR A 136 -8.53 5.81 -1.86
N PHE A 137 -9.43 6.31 -2.71
CA PHE A 137 -9.94 7.67 -2.60
C PHE A 137 -10.66 7.91 -1.27
N PHE A 138 -11.66 7.09 -0.93
CA PHE A 138 -12.40 7.27 0.32
C PHE A 138 -11.56 7.03 1.57
N LEU A 139 -10.62 6.07 1.54
CA LEU A 139 -9.66 5.91 2.63
C LEU A 139 -8.82 7.18 2.82
N GLY A 140 -8.34 7.76 1.71
CA GLY A 140 -7.62 9.03 1.72
C GLY A 140 -8.46 10.18 2.29
N GLU A 141 -9.73 10.27 1.91
CA GLU A 141 -10.68 11.26 2.43
C GLU A 141 -10.91 11.12 3.94
N MET A 142 -11.08 9.90 4.43
CA MET A 142 -11.20 9.63 5.87
C MET A 142 -9.94 10.04 6.62
N VAL A 143 -8.77 9.66 6.11
CA VAL A 143 -7.47 10.04 6.69
C VAL A 143 -7.31 11.57 6.71
N ARG A 144 -7.68 12.25 5.63
CA ARG A 144 -7.64 13.71 5.53
C ARG A 144 -8.56 14.37 6.56
N PHE A 145 -9.78 13.86 6.72
CA PHE A 145 -10.74 14.34 7.70
C PHE A 145 -10.20 14.17 9.13
N ILE A 146 -9.74 12.96 9.48
CA ILE A 146 -9.20 12.65 10.81
C ILE A 146 -7.96 13.48 11.11
N ARG A 147 -7.07 13.69 10.13
CA ARG A 147 -5.90 14.55 10.32
C ARG A 147 -6.28 15.99 10.63
N LYS A 148 -7.33 16.52 9.99
CA LYS A 148 -7.74 17.93 10.13
C LYS A 148 -8.58 18.18 11.38
N PHE A 149 -9.46 17.25 11.76
CA PHE A 149 -10.46 17.45 12.81
C PHE A 149 -10.39 16.43 13.96
N GLY A 150 -9.57 15.40 13.83
CA GLY A 150 -9.39 14.35 14.83
C GLY A 150 -8.14 14.53 15.68
N LYS A 151 -7.75 13.45 16.35
CA LYS A 151 -6.52 13.41 17.17
C LYS A 151 -5.29 13.27 16.27
N SER A 152 -4.20 13.93 16.65
CA SER A 152 -2.90 13.75 16.00
C SER A 152 -2.45 12.28 16.04
N LEU A 153 -1.69 11.87 15.03
CA LEU A 153 -1.14 10.53 14.96
C LEU A 153 -0.28 10.20 16.19
N GLN A 154 -0.45 9.00 16.73
CA GLN A 154 0.39 8.49 17.81
C GLN A 154 1.60 7.78 17.21
N ALA A 155 2.75 8.44 17.19
CA ALA A 155 3.97 7.87 16.61
C ALA A 155 4.43 6.59 17.35
N GLY A 156 4.24 6.52 18.67
CA GLY A 156 4.72 5.45 19.56
C GLY A 156 3.82 4.21 19.68
N LEU A 157 3.02 3.88 18.67
CA LEU A 157 2.23 2.64 18.68
C LEU A 157 3.16 1.43 18.60
N SER A 158 3.01 0.46 19.51
CA SER A 158 3.81 -0.78 19.47
C SER A 158 3.23 -1.80 18.49
N PRO A 159 4.02 -2.76 17.99
CA PRO A 159 3.53 -3.85 17.15
C PRO A 159 2.38 -4.65 17.79
N GLU A 160 2.43 -4.87 19.10
CA GLU A 160 1.39 -5.59 19.85
C GLU A 160 0.10 -4.78 19.95
N ALA A 161 0.21 -3.47 20.15
CA ALA A 161 -0.94 -2.58 20.16
C ALA A 161 -1.59 -2.49 18.77
N PHE A 162 -0.76 -2.45 17.71
CA PHE A 162 -1.24 -2.50 16.33
C PHE A 162 -1.93 -3.83 16.00
N ASP A 163 -1.39 -4.97 16.45
CA ASP A 163 -1.98 -6.27 16.17
C ASP A 163 -3.38 -6.45 16.78
N ARG A 164 -3.65 -5.78 17.92
CA ARG A 164 -4.97 -5.75 18.58
C ARG A 164 -6.03 -4.95 17.83
N LEU A 165 -5.64 -4.09 16.88
CA LEU A 165 -6.59 -3.35 16.07
C LEU A 165 -7.36 -4.31 15.15
N ARG A 166 -8.61 -3.95 14.83
CA ARG A 166 -9.37 -4.63 13.78
C ARG A 166 -8.72 -4.34 12.42
N ASP A 167 -8.81 -5.28 11.48
CA ASP A 167 -8.14 -5.13 10.17
C ASP A 167 -8.47 -3.81 9.43
N PRO A 168 -9.74 -3.34 9.40
CA PRO A 168 -10.06 -2.04 8.78
C PRO A 168 -9.34 -0.87 9.47
N LEU A 169 -9.24 -0.90 10.81
CA LEU A 169 -8.50 0.10 11.59
C LEU A 169 -6.98 0.00 11.41
N LYS A 170 -6.44 -1.20 11.21
CA LYS A 170 -5.03 -1.37 10.84
C LYS A 170 -4.73 -0.65 9.52
N MET A 171 -5.61 -0.81 8.53
CA MET A 171 -5.45 -0.15 7.23
C MET A 171 -5.59 1.37 7.33
N LEU A 172 -6.56 1.86 8.12
CA LEU A 172 -6.69 3.28 8.41
C LEU A 172 -5.41 3.83 9.07
N GLU A 173 -4.91 3.17 10.11
CA GLU A 173 -3.71 3.61 10.83
C GLU A 173 -2.48 3.65 9.91
N LEU A 174 -2.25 2.61 9.11
CA LEU A 174 -1.16 2.60 8.13
C LEU A 174 -1.30 3.72 7.10
N ALA A 175 -2.51 4.02 6.62
CA ALA A 175 -2.77 5.11 5.68
C ALA A 175 -2.50 6.48 6.32
N ARG A 176 -2.92 6.69 7.58
CA ARG A 176 -2.62 7.90 8.35
C ARG A 176 -1.12 8.10 8.51
N ARG A 177 -0.40 7.04 8.91
CA ARG A 177 1.05 7.07 9.10
C ARG A 177 1.79 7.39 7.80
N LYS A 178 1.38 6.81 6.67
CA LYS A 178 1.94 7.13 5.35
C LYS A 178 1.73 8.60 4.98
N LEU A 179 0.55 9.17 5.26
CA LEU A 179 0.28 10.59 4.97
C LEU A 179 1.07 11.54 5.87
N GLU A 180 1.16 11.26 7.17
CA GLU A 180 1.77 12.18 8.15
C GLU A 180 3.28 12.03 8.28
N LEU A 181 3.81 10.80 8.20
CA LEU A 181 5.24 10.50 8.36
C LEU A 181 5.99 10.40 7.01
N GLY A 182 5.25 10.30 5.90
CA GLY A 182 5.82 10.28 4.55
C GLY A 182 6.39 8.92 4.12
N GLY A 183 7.39 8.97 3.24
CA GLY A 183 8.02 7.79 2.64
C GLY A 183 9.17 7.18 3.45
N ASN A 184 9.60 5.97 3.07
CA ASN A 184 10.71 5.21 3.67
C ASN A 184 10.49 4.65 5.10
N LEU A 185 9.24 4.57 5.57
CA LEU A 185 8.93 4.06 6.92
C LEU A 185 9.54 2.67 7.18
N LEU A 186 9.50 1.76 6.20
CA LEU A 186 10.10 0.42 6.32
C LEU A 186 11.62 0.37 6.54
N LYS A 187 12.35 1.47 6.31
CA LYS A 187 13.80 1.54 6.49
C LYS A 187 14.19 2.21 7.81
N ASP A 188 13.29 3.00 8.38
CA ASP A 188 13.54 3.74 9.61
C ASP A 188 13.20 2.89 10.84
N ARG A 189 14.23 2.61 11.64
CA ARG A 189 14.16 1.76 12.83
C ARG A 189 13.28 2.33 13.95
N ALA A 190 12.95 3.62 13.90
CA ALA A 190 12.08 4.25 14.88
C ALA A 190 10.59 4.10 14.54
N THR A 191 10.26 3.57 13.36
CA THR A 191 8.87 3.48 12.90
C THR A 191 8.24 2.13 13.22
N LEU A 192 6.92 2.15 13.43
CA LEU A 192 6.11 0.95 13.57
C LEU A 192 6.27 0.04 12.34
N GLU A 193 6.30 0.61 11.13
CA GLU A 193 6.38 -0.11 9.86
C GLU A 193 7.65 -0.97 9.76
N PHE A 194 8.78 -0.44 10.22
CA PHE A 194 10.01 -1.23 10.33
C PHE A 194 9.83 -2.42 11.28
N HIS A 195 9.22 -2.22 12.44
CA HIS A 195 8.99 -3.29 13.41
C HIS A 195 7.96 -4.32 12.94
N LEU A 196 6.86 -3.89 12.31
CA LEU A 196 5.85 -4.76 11.70
C LEU A 196 6.44 -5.66 10.62
N LYS A 197 7.39 -5.12 9.85
CA LYS A 197 8.16 -5.90 8.88
C LYS A 197 9.03 -6.98 9.53
N GLN A 198 9.63 -6.73 10.70
CA GLN A 198 10.47 -7.74 11.38
C GLN A 198 9.67 -8.92 11.93
N VAL A 199 8.36 -8.75 12.18
CA VAL A 199 7.48 -9.78 12.75
C VAL A 199 6.52 -10.39 11.72
N ASP A 200 6.79 -10.18 10.43
CA ASP A 200 6.00 -10.63 9.29
C ASP A 200 4.52 -10.22 9.35
N ALA A 201 4.20 -9.08 9.97
CA ALA A 201 2.82 -8.63 10.13
C ALA A 201 2.15 -8.31 8.78
N PHE A 202 2.91 -7.75 7.83
CA PHE A 202 2.37 -7.45 6.49
C PHE A 202 2.05 -8.72 5.69
N GLU A 203 2.86 -9.79 5.81
CA GLU A 203 2.54 -11.07 5.19
C GLU A 203 1.29 -11.71 5.81
N LYS A 204 1.12 -11.60 7.14
CA LYS A 204 -0.11 -12.05 7.81
C LYS A 204 -1.33 -11.24 7.38
N LEU A 205 -1.20 -9.92 7.25
CA LEU A 205 -2.28 -9.03 6.83
C LEU A 205 -2.70 -9.25 5.38
N LYS A 206 -1.75 -9.50 4.49
CA LYS A 206 -2.01 -9.83 3.07
C LYS A 206 -2.99 -11.00 2.94
N LEU A 207 -2.90 -12.01 3.80
CA LEU A 207 -3.77 -13.19 3.78
C LEU A 207 -5.22 -12.90 4.19
N ARG A 208 -5.53 -11.70 4.73
CA ARG A 208 -6.86 -11.32 5.21
C ARG A 208 -7.80 -10.85 4.10
N GLY A 209 -7.29 -10.44 2.94
CA GLY A 209 -8.14 -10.03 1.82
C GLY A 209 -7.39 -9.42 0.65
N ARG A 210 -7.97 -9.52 -0.55
CA ARG A 210 -7.36 -9.03 -1.81
C ARG A 210 -7.19 -7.51 -1.83
N ILE A 211 -8.12 -6.76 -1.24
CA ILE A 211 -8.02 -5.30 -1.16
C ILE A 211 -6.84 -4.88 -0.26
N ILE A 212 -6.66 -5.57 0.87
CA ILE A 212 -5.55 -5.36 1.81
C ILE A 212 -4.22 -5.67 1.13
N GLU A 213 -4.11 -6.81 0.45
CA GLU A 213 -2.93 -7.14 -0.35
C GLU A 213 -2.60 -6.02 -1.36
N THR A 214 -3.62 -5.49 -2.05
CA THR A 214 -3.42 -4.45 -3.07
C THR A 214 -2.87 -3.17 -2.45
N TYR A 215 -3.37 -2.75 -1.29
CA TYR A 215 -2.81 -1.64 -0.53
C TYR A 215 -1.37 -1.89 -0.09
N LEU A 216 -1.08 -3.05 0.49
CA LEU A 216 0.27 -3.36 0.97
C LEU A 216 1.28 -3.42 -0.18
N LYS A 217 0.86 -3.78 -1.40
CA LYS A 217 1.67 -3.66 -2.62
C LYS A 217 1.84 -2.21 -3.05
N ASP A 218 0.75 -1.45 -3.17
CA ASP A 218 0.77 -0.03 -3.56
C ASP A 218 1.61 0.83 -2.60
N TRP A 219 1.69 0.42 -1.33
CA TRP A 219 2.48 1.09 -0.32
C TRP A 219 3.92 0.57 -0.18
N ASP A 220 4.34 -0.36 -1.03
CA ASP A 220 5.65 -1.02 -1.00
C ASP A 220 5.95 -1.75 0.33
N TYR A 221 4.92 -2.09 1.12
CA TYR A 221 5.04 -2.77 2.41
C TYR A 221 5.32 -4.26 2.25
N LEU A 222 4.83 -4.86 1.16
CA LEU A 222 5.24 -6.19 0.76
C LEU A 222 6.57 -6.09 0.02
N VAL A 223 7.64 -6.44 0.72
CA VAL A 223 8.95 -6.59 0.08
C VAL A 223 8.83 -7.76 -0.88
N THR A 224 8.75 -7.47 -2.17
CA THR A 224 9.11 -8.44 -3.20
C THR A 224 10.60 -8.66 -3.06
N SER A 225 10.97 -9.57 -2.16
CA SER A 225 12.36 -9.97 -2.02
C SER A 225 12.72 -10.64 -3.34
N SER A 226 13.33 -9.88 -4.26
CA SER A 226 14.14 -10.48 -5.31
C SER A 226 15.02 -11.50 -4.59
N PHE A 227 14.96 -12.75 -5.03
CA PHE A 227 15.72 -13.88 -4.49
C PHE A 227 17.15 -13.48 -4.07
N TRP A 228 17.78 -12.59 -4.83
CA TRP A 228 19.10 -12.01 -4.57
C TRP A 228 19.24 -11.16 -3.31
N SER A 229 18.20 -10.45 -2.88
CA SER A 229 18.22 -9.64 -1.65
C SER A 229 18.20 -10.51 -0.38
N THR A 230 17.41 -11.58 -0.38
CA THR A 230 17.37 -12.60 0.67
C THR A 230 18.69 -13.38 0.71
N VAL A 231 19.21 -13.77 -0.45
CA VAL A 231 20.53 -14.42 -0.57
C VAL A 231 21.65 -13.50 -0.11
N LYS A 232 21.65 -12.21 -0.46
CA LYS A 232 22.69 -11.24 -0.06
C LYS A 232 22.65 -10.92 1.43
N SER A 233 21.47 -10.86 2.05
CA SER A 233 21.30 -10.72 3.50
C SER A 233 21.86 -11.95 4.23
N PHE A 234 21.47 -13.15 3.78
CA PHE A 234 21.95 -14.40 4.36
C PHE A 234 23.47 -14.58 4.18
N LEU A 235 23.98 -14.29 2.98
CA LEU A 235 25.42 -14.30 2.69
C LEU A 235 26.16 -13.22 3.47
N GLY A 236 25.59 -12.03 3.69
CA GLY A 236 26.24 -10.97 4.47
C GLY A 236 26.45 -11.36 5.94
N VAL A 237 25.45 -11.99 6.55
CA VAL A 237 25.53 -12.49 7.94
C VAL A 237 26.51 -13.66 8.06
N GLN A 238 26.50 -14.59 7.10
CA GLN A 238 27.43 -15.72 7.09
C GLN A 238 28.86 -15.29 6.73
N TRP A 239 29.04 -14.37 5.79
CA TRP A 239 30.34 -13.83 5.40
C TRP A 239 30.99 -13.03 6.52
N GLY A 240 30.21 -12.29 7.32
CA GLY A 240 30.70 -11.64 8.55
C GLY A 240 31.28 -12.65 9.55
N LYS A 241 30.62 -13.80 9.73
CA LYS A 241 31.08 -14.89 10.61
C LYS A 241 32.31 -15.61 10.04
N VAL A 242 32.33 -15.86 8.74
CA VAL A 242 33.48 -16.47 8.03
C VAL A 242 34.70 -15.55 8.07
N LYS A 243 34.53 -14.26 7.78
CA LYS A 243 35.63 -13.28 7.84
C LYS A 243 36.19 -13.12 9.26
N GLY A 244 35.36 -13.24 10.28
CA GLY A 244 35.78 -13.30 11.69
C GLY A 244 36.58 -14.57 12.01
N ALA A 245 36.13 -15.73 11.51
CA ALA A 245 36.79 -17.02 11.72
C ALA A 245 38.14 -17.15 11.00
N PHE A 246 38.31 -16.52 9.83
CA PHE A 246 39.57 -16.53 9.07
C PHE A 246 40.60 -15.48 9.53
N ARG A 247 40.25 -14.59 10.46
CA ARG A 247 41.18 -13.56 10.97
C ARG A 247 42.15 -14.09 12.03
N SER A 248 41.96 -15.32 12.53
CA SER A 248 42.90 -15.95 13.46
C SER A 248 42.98 -17.47 13.26
N TRP A 249 44.18 -17.97 13.03
CA TRP A 249 44.48 -19.40 12.78
C TRP A 249 44.03 -20.32 13.93
N ARG A 250 44.00 -19.79 15.15
CA ARG A 250 43.58 -20.50 16.37
C ARG A 250 42.07 -20.77 16.42
N TYR A 251 41.25 -19.87 15.85
CA TYR A 251 39.78 -20.06 15.77
C TYR A 251 39.37 -20.92 14.58
N PHE A 252 40.11 -20.87 13.47
CA PHE A 252 39.89 -21.75 12.32
C PHE A 252 39.96 -23.25 12.71
N LYS A 253 40.94 -23.63 13.53
CA LYS A 253 41.09 -25.00 14.06
C LYS A 253 39.94 -25.43 15.00
N LEU A 254 39.29 -24.47 15.64
CA LEU A 254 38.15 -24.68 16.56
C LEU A 254 36.82 -24.84 15.80
N VAL A 255 36.68 -24.13 14.67
CA VAL A 255 35.51 -24.22 13.78
C VAL A 255 35.50 -25.54 13.01
N THR A 256 36.67 -26.07 12.61
CA THR A 256 36.77 -27.37 11.93
C THR A 256 36.55 -28.57 12.87
N THR A 257 36.60 -28.38 14.18
CA THR A 257 36.34 -29.44 15.19
C THR A 257 34.89 -29.48 15.69
N GLN A 258 34.07 -28.46 15.42
CA GLN A 258 32.64 -28.46 15.75
C GLN A 258 31.79 -29.03 14.61
N ARG A 259 30.81 -29.89 14.93
CA ARG A 259 30.02 -30.66 13.95
C ARG A 259 29.26 -29.78 12.94
N SER A 260 28.59 -28.71 13.38
CA SER A 260 27.72 -27.90 12.50
C SER A 260 28.50 -27.07 11.46
N PRO A 261 29.58 -26.34 11.81
CA PRO A 261 30.38 -25.61 10.82
C PRO A 261 31.16 -26.51 9.87
N ALA A 262 31.54 -27.71 10.31
CA ALA A 262 32.21 -28.70 9.48
C ALA A 262 31.32 -29.14 8.30
N TYR A 263 30.03 -29.41 8.51
CA TYR A 263 29.12 -29.75 7.39
C TYR A 263 29.00 -28.63 6.36
N VAL A 264 29.00 -27.37 6.80
CA VAL A 264 28.95 -26.22 5.88
C VAL A 264 30.27 -26.09 5.10
N PHE A 265 31.40 -26.31 5.76
CA PHE A 265 32.72 -26.27 5.13
C PHE A 265 32.92 -27.42 4.12
N TYR A 266 32.62 -28.66 4.53
CA TYR A 266 32.67 -29.83 3.64
C TYR A 266 31.65 -29.74 2.51
N GLY A 267 30.46 -29.20 2.77
CA GLY A 267 29.45 -28.90 1.75
C GLY A 267 29.95 -27.88 0.73
N ALA A 268 30.61 -26.81 1.18
CA ALA A 268 31.22 -25.81 0.30
C ALA A 268 32.36 -26.41 -0.54
N ILE A 269 33.23 -27.25 0.04
CA ILE A 269 34.29 -27.95 -0.69
C ILE A 269 33.71 -28.92 -1.71
N MET A 270 32.69 -29.70 -1.36
CA MET A 270 32.03 -30.61 -2.30
C MET A 270 31.37 -29.85 -3.46
N ALA A 271 30.67 -28.75 -3.18
CA ALA A 271 30.10 -27.90 -4.23
C ALA A 271 31.19 -27.34 -5.15
N LEU A 272 32.31 -26.90 -4.59
CA LEU A 272 33.45 -26.38 -5.35
C LEU A 272 34.10 -27.49 -6.20
N ALA A 273 34.20 -28.71 -5.68
CA ALA A 273 34.67 -29.87 -6.42
C ALA A 273 33.72 -30.26 -7.57
N ILE A 274 32.40 -30.21 -7.37
CA ILE A 274 31.41 -30.45 -8.42
C ILE A 274 31.50 -29.38 -9.50
N ILE A 275 31.64 -28.11 -9.12
CA ILE A 275 31.81 -27.00 -10.07
C ILE A 275 33.10 -27.21 -10.89
N MET A 276 34.21 -27.56 -10.25
CA MET A 276 35.46 -27.86 -10.95
C MET A 276 35.31 -29.08 -11.86
N ALA A 277 34.64 -30.14 -11.43
CA ALA A 277 34.40 -31.34 -12.24
C ALA A 277 33.55 -31.05 -13.49
N ILE A 278 32.71 -30.02 -13.48
CA ILE A 278 31.92 -29.61 -14.65
C ILE A 278 32.68 -28.58 -15.51
N MET A 279 33.39 -27.64 -14.90
CA MET A 279 34.09 -26.57 -15.61
C MET A 279 35.39 -27.03 -16.28
N VAL A 280 36.16 -27.90 -15.63
CA VAL A 280 37.46 -28.37 -16.15
C VAL A 280 37.30 -29.14 -17.47
N PRO A 281 36.36 -30.09 -17.63
CA PRO A 281 36.16 -30.76 -18.91
C PRO A 281 35.70 -29.81 -20.02
N ARG A 282 34.86 -28.81 -19.71
CA ARG A 282 34.42 -27.80 -20.68
C ARG A 282 35.58 -26.93 -21.16
N TRP A 283 36.44 -26.50 -20.25
CA TRP A 283 37.65 -25.77 -20.61
C TRP A 283 38.62 -26.64 -21.42
N TRP A 284 38.77 -27.91 -21.06
CA TRP A 284 39.63 -28.86 -21.80
C TRP A 284 39.10 -29.14 -23.22
N GLN A 285 37.80 -29.36 -23.38
CA GLN A 285 37.18 -29.52 -24.70
C GLN A 285 37.36 -28.30 -25.58
N SER A 286 37.18 -27.09 -25.02
CA SER A 286 37.43 -25.86 -25.78
C SER A 286 38.89 -25.73 -26.24
N TYR A 287 39.84 -26.23 -25.42
CA TYR A 287 41.27 -26.21 -25.74
C TYR A 287 41.61 -27.21 -26.86
N GLU A 288 41.05 -28.43 -26.81
CA GLU A 288 41.23 -29.44 -27.86
C GLU A 288 40.59 -29.01 -29.18
N GLU A 289 39.41 -28.39 -29.16
CA GLU A 289 38.76 -27.87 -30.36
C GLU A 289 39.58 -26.75 -31.02
N THR A 290 40.17 -25.87 -30.21
CA THR A 290 41.02 -24.77 -30.70
C THR A 290 42.31 -25.31 -31.34
N GLN A 291 42.97 -26.26 -30.68
CA GLN A 291 44.17 -26.94 -31.22
C GLN A 291 43.87 -27.70 -32.52
N LEU A 292 42.70 -28.36 -32.61
CA LEU A 292 42.28 -29.10 -33.79
C LEU A 292 41.97 -28.16 -34.97
N GLN A 293 41.40 -26.98 -34.70
CA GLN A 293 41.17 -25.95 -35.72
C GLN A 293 42.49 -25.36 -36.23
N GLU A 294 43.43 -25.01 -35.35
CA GLU A 294 44.75 -24.53 -35.75
C GLU A 294 45.52 -25.57 -36.57
N PHE A 295 45.42 -26.85 -36.20
CA PHE A 295 46.03 -27.93 -36.97
C PHE A 295 45.39 -28.07 -38.36
N LYS A 296 44.06 -28.01 -38.47
CA LYS A 296 43.34 -28.06 -39.75
C LYS A 296 43.71 -26.88 -40.65
N GLU A 297 43.85 -25.68 -40.09
CA GLU A 297 44.29 -24.50 -40.84
C GLU A 297 45.73 -24.63 -41.35
N ARG A 298 46.66 -25.13 -40.53
CA ARG A 298 48.04 -25.39 -40.95
C ARG A 298 48.12 -26.44 -42.06
N VAL A 299 47.36 -27.53 -41.96
CA VAL A 299 47.29 -28.56 -43.02
C VAL A 299 46.74 -27.97 -44.33
N ARG A 300 45.72 -27.10 -44.24
CA ARG A 300 45.14 -26.43 -45.41
C ARG A 300 46.11 -25.47 -46.08
N GLN A 301 46.91 -24.73 -45.30
CA GLN A 301 47.95 -23.85 -45.83
C GLN A 301 49.07 -24.62 -46.53
N VAL A 302 49.48 -25.77 -45.99
CA VAL A 302 50.50 -26.65 -46.62
C VAL A 302 49.99 -27.27 -47.92
N GLN A 303 48.71 -27.64 -48.01
CA GLN A 303 48.10 -28.15 -49.25
C GLN A 303 47.94 -27.08 -50.35
N ILE A 304 47.74 -25.82 -49.97
CA ILE A 304 47.56 -24.71 -50.92
C ILE A 304 48.93 -24.16 -51.40
N GLY A 305 49.97 -24.21 -50.57
CA GLY A 305 51.33 -23.79 -50.94
C GLY A 305 52.17 -24.86 -51.66
N GLY A 306 51.63 -26.06 -51.86
CA GLY A 306 52.30 -27.20 -52.52
C GLY A 306 51.93 -27.41 -53.99
N ARG A 307 51.40 -26.37 -54.66
CA ARG A 307 51.20 -26.32 -56.12
C ARG A 307 51.93 -25.12 -56.70
#